data_AF-A0A9D4EV55-F1
#
_entry.id   AF-A0A9D4EV55-F1
#
_cell.length_a   1.000
_cell.length_b   1.000
_cell.length_c   1.000
_cell.angle_alpha   90.00
_cell.angle_beta   90.00
_cell.angle_gamma   90.00
#
_symmetry.space_group_name_H-M   'P 1'
#
loop_
_entity.id
_entity.type
_entity.pdbx_description
1 polymer ?
#
loop_
_entity_poly.entity_id
_entity_poly.type
_entity_poly.pdbx_seq_one_letter_code
_entity_poly.pdbx_strand_id
1 'polypeptide(L)' 'MDMEVEQSYLDVVDKQERRFGYRDLQKTVMVTFSSARQEDNESVYQWADMVITLAGKVKGLARGFYVARLHMKISNGC' A
#
# COMPACT_ATOMS: atom_id res chain seq x y z
N MET A 1 17.30 -4.69 -30.69
CA MET A 1 17.61 -3.56 -29.79
C MET A 1 16.76 -3.80 -28.57
N ASP A 2 17.26 -4.65 -27.69
CA ASP A 2 16.49 -5.19 -26.57
C ASP A 2 16.46 -4.14 -25.46
N MET A 3 15.31 -3.48 -25.31
CA MET A 3 15.04 -2.67 -24.14
C MET A 3 14.91 -3.62 -22.96
N GLU A 4 15.95 -3.66 -22.12
CA GLU A 4 15.88 -4.27 -20.80
C GLU A 4 14.69 -3.64 -20.06
N VAL A 5 13.63 -4.43 -19.86
CA VAL A 5 12.50 -4.03 -19.04
C VAL A 5 13.02 -3.95 -17.62
N GLU A 6 13.37 -2.74 -17.19
CA GLU A 6 13.76 -2.41 -15.83
C GLU A 6 12.55 -2.67 -14.92
N GLN A 7 12.40 -3.92 -14.49
CA GLN A 7 11.23 -4.38 -13.77
C GLN A 7 11.37 -3.95 -12.32
N SER A 8 10.49 -3.05 -11.89
CA SER A 8 10.46 -2.56 -10.51
C SER A 8 10.34 -3.73 -9.54
N TYR A 9 11.07 -3.67 -8.42
CA TYR A 9 10.97 -4.64 -7.33
C TYR A 9 9.51 -4.89 -6.92
N LEU A 10 8.67 -3.84 -6.97
CA LEU A 10 7.25 -3.92 -6.66
C LEU A 10 6.46 -4.75 -7.69
N ASP A 11 6.81 -4.66 -8.98
CA ASP A 11 6.17 -5.44 -10.04
C ASP A 11 6.48 -6.93 -9.92
N VAL A 12 7.71 -7.25 -9.49
CA VAL A 12 8.14 -8.63 -9.25
C VAL A 12 7.38 -9.21 -8.06
N VAL A 13 7.24 -8.45 -6.97
CA VAL A 13 6.51 -8.89 -5.78
C VAL A 13 5.01 -9.10 -6.09
N ASP A 14 4.33 -8.15 -6.75
CA ASP A 14 2.90 -8.29 -7.10
C ASP A 14 2.64 -9.51 -8.01
N LYS A 15 3.51 -9.75 -8.99
CA LYS A 15 3.41 -10.94 -9.86
C LYS A 15 3.55 -12.25 -9.08
N GLN A 16 4.45 -12.29 -8.10
CA GLN A 16 4.67 -13.48 -7.27
C GLN A 16 3.48 -13.71 -6.33
N GLU A 17 2.92 -12.65 -5.75
CA GLU A 17 1.76 -12.74 -4.85
C GLU A 17 0.50 -13.23 -5.55
N ARG A 18 0.23 -12.72 -6.77
CA ARG A 18 -0.89 -13.21 -7.60
C ARG A 18 -0.70 -14.66 -8.00
N ARG A 19 0.54 -15.09 -8.27
CA ARG A 19 0.86 -16.45 -8.72
C ARG A 19 0.73 -17.50 -7.61
N PHE A 20 1.06 -17.13 -6.37
CA PHE A 20 1.07 -18.07 -5.24
C PHE A 20 -0.09 -17.89 -4.25
N GLY A 21 -0.99 -16.92 -4.49
CA GLY A 21 -2.18 -16.70 -3.67
C GLY A 21 -1.90 -16.07 -2.31
N TYR A 22 -0.69 -15.54 -2.09
CA TYR A 22 -0.32 -14.85 -0.86
C TYR A 22 -0.86 -13.41 -0.88
N ARG A 23 -2.17 -13.25 -0.64
CA ARG A 23 -2.82 -11.93 -0.62
C ARG A 23 -2.48 -11.06 0.61
N ASP A 24 -1.79 -11.60 1.61
CA ASP A 24 -1.68 -10.96 2.94
C ASP A 24 -0.31 -11.17 3.63
N LEU A 25 0.81 -11.16 2.89
CA LEU A 25 2.11 -11.02 3.55
C LEU A 25 2.16 -9.62 4.19
N GLN A 26 2.23 -9.58 5.52
CA GLN A 26 2.30 -8.35 6.33
C GLN A 26 3.32 -7.34 5.79
N LYS A 27 4.44 -7.84 5.25
CA LYS A 27 5.47 -7.02 4.60
C LYS A 27 4.96 -6.28 3.36
N THR A 28 4.19 -6.94 2.51
CA THR A 28 3.66 -6.32 1.29
C THR A 28 2.56 -5.32 1.60
N VAL A 29 1.67 -5.65 2.52
CA VAL A 29 0.65 -4.69 2.99
C VAL A 29 1.31 -3.43 3.56
N MET A 30 2.41 -3.58 4.31
CA MET A 30 3.20 -2.45 4.81
C MET A 30 3.87 -1.63 3.71
N VAL A 31 4.43 -2.30 2.70
CA VAL A 31 5.04 -1.62 1.54
C VAL A 31 3.97 -0.87 0.77
N THR A 32 2.86 -1.51 0.42
CA THR A 32 1.71 -0.90 -0.28
C THR A 32 1.12 0.26 0.50
N PHE A 33 0.91 0.11 1.81
CA PHE A 33 0.48 1.22 2.67
C PHE A 33 1.48 2.37 2.65
N SER A 34 2.78 2.09 2.68
CA SER A 34 3.80 3.13 2.68
C SER A 34 3.90 3.84 1.33
N SER A 35 3.75 3.14 0.21
CA SER A 35 3.90 3.67 -1.14
C SER A 35 2.61 4.22 -1.75
N ALA A 36 1.45 3.91 -1.19
CA ALA A 36 0.17 4.41 -1.68
C ALA A 36 0.15 5.94 -1.72
N ARG A 37 -0.44 6.51 -2.76
CA ARG A 37 -0.69 7.94 -2.92
C ARG A 37 -2.12 8.12 -3.43
N GLN A 38 -2.74 9.22 -3.03
CA GLN A 38 -4.04 9.60 -3.55
C GLN A 38 -3.89 9.96 -5.03
N GLU A 39 -4.77 9.45 -5.88
CA GLU A 39 -4.83 9.84 -7.29
C GLU A 39 -5.59 11.17 -7.47
N ASP A 40 -5.25 11.95 -8.50
CA ASP A 40 -5.84 13.27 -8.74
C ASP A 40 -7.36 13.23 -8.99
N ASN A 41 -7.88 12.09 -9.43
CA ASN A 41 -9.30 11.84 -9.69
C ASN A 41 -10.02 11.11 -8.52
N GLU A 42 -9.31 10.82 -7.43
CA GLU A 42 -9.84 10.10 -6.28
C GLU A 42 -10.36 11.08 -5.22
N SER A 43 -11.59 10.85 -4.73
CA SER A 43 -12.11 11.64 -3.61
C SER A 43 -11.38 11.31 -2.30
N VAL A 44 -11.28 12.30 -1.40
CA VAL A 44 -10.66 12.10 -0.07
C VAL A 44 -11.31 10.96 0.71
N TYR A 45 -12.61 10.73 0.52
CA TYR A 45 -13.32 9.62 1.17
C TYR A 45 -12.91 8.25 0.63
N GLN A 46 -12.75 8.11 -0.69
CA GLN A 46 -12.26 6.88 -1.32
C GLN A 46 -10.82 6.58 -0.90
N TRP A 47 -9.97 7.62 -0.90
CA TRP A 47 -8.60 7.53 -0.43
C TRP A 47 -8.53 7.08 1.04
N ALA A 48 -9.32 7.71 1.91
CA ALA A 48 -9.37 7.35 3.32
C ALA A 48 -9.81 5.90 3.55
N ASP A 49 -10.83 5.43 2.83
CA ASP A 49 -11.35 4.06 2.97
C ASP A 49 -10.32 3.01 2.54
N MET A 50 -9.59 3.27 1.45
CA MET A 50 -8.49 2.41 1.01
C MET A 50 -7.35 2.38 2.04
N VAL A 51 -6.90 3.54 2.54
CA VAL A 51 -5.81 3.65 3.51
C VAL A 51 -6.18 2.96 4.83
N ILE A 52 -7.43 3.10 5.29
CA ILE A 52 -7.96 2.39 6.48
C ILE A 52 -7.99 0.88 6.23
N THR A 53 -8.42 0.44 5.06
CA THR A 53 -8.48 -0.98 4.70
C THR A 53 -7.08 -1.60 4.67
N LEU A 54 -6.09 -0.92 4.08
CA LEU A 54 -4.69 -1.35 4.08
C LEU A 54 -4.13 -1.40 5.50
N ALA A 55 -4.44 -0.41 6.32
CA ALA A 55 -4.03 -0.38 7.72
C ALA A 55 -4.63 -1.54 8.53
N GLY A 56 -5.90 -1.87 8.33
CA GLY A 56 -6.59 -2.97 9.02
C GLY A 56 -6.01 -4.35 8.69
N LYS A 57 -5.37 -4.50 7.53
CA LYS A 57 -4.68 -5.75 7.14
C LYS A 57 -3.34 -5.93 7.84
N VAL A 58 -2.76 -4.88 8.43
CA VAL A 58 -1.49 -5.00 9.15
C VAL A 58 -1.75 -5.45 10.58
N LYS A 59 -1.61 -6.76 10.84
CA LYS A 59 -1.75 -7.36 12.17
C LYS A 59 -0.50 -7.08 13.01
N GLY A 60 -0.68 -6.48 14.19
CA GLY A 60 0.35 -6.42 15.23
C GLY A 60 1.09 -5.09 15.41
N LEU A 61 0.68 -4.02 14.73
CA LEU A 61 1.25 -2.68 14.96
C LEU A 61 0.56 -1.96 16.12
N ALA A 62 1.36 -1.29 16.95
CA ALA A 62 0.87 -0.55 18.11
C ALA A 62 -0.14 0.52 17.66
N ARG A 63 -1.36 0.46 18.22
CA ARG A 63 -2.53 1.27 17.82
C ARG A 63 -2.21 2.77 17.71
N GLY A 64 -1.38 3.31 18.60
CA GLY A 64 -0.99 4.73 18.61
C GLY A 64 -0.07 5.16 17.46
N PHE A 65 0.83 4.27 17.00
CA PHE A 65 1.75 4.58 15.89
C PHE A 65 1.00 4.62 14.54
N TYR A 66 -0.08 3.85 14.43
CA TYR A 66 -0.89 3.77 13.22
C TYR A 66 -1.81 4.95 13.01
N VAL A 67 -2.49 5.41 14.06
CA VAL A 67 -3.49 6.49 13.93
C VAL A 67 -2.83 7.79 13.46
N ALA A 68 -1.67 8.15 14.02
CA ALA A 68 -0.94 9.35 13.60
C ALA A 68 -0.47 9.27 12.14
N ARG A 69 0.07 8.11 11.72
CA ARG A 69 0.56 7.90 10.35
C ARG A 69 -0.57 7.84 9.33
N LEU A 70 -1.70 7.24 9.70
CA LEU A 70 -2.92 7.21 8.91
C LEU A 70 -3.49 8.62 8.72
N HIS A 71 -3.55 9.43 9.78
CA HIS A 71 -3.99 10.82 9.71
C HIS A 71 -3.10 11.65 8.78
N MET A 72 -1.77 11.54 8.92
CA MET A 72 -0.84 12.24 8.02
C MET A 72 -1.07 11.82 6.55
N LYS A 73 -1.21 10.52 6.31
CA LYS A 73 -1.36 9.99 4.96
C LYS A 73 -2.68 10.37 4.29
N ILE A 74 -3.78 10.41 5.05
CA ILE A 74 -5.08 10.89 4.57
C ILE A 74 -5.02 12.41 4.30
N SER A 75 -4.37 13.18 5.17
CA SER A 75 -4.33 14.65 5.05
C SER A 75 -3.40 15.14 3.95
N ASN A 76 -2.31 14.42 3.69
CA ASN A 76 -1.27 14.81 2.73
C ASN A 76 -1.35 14.07 1.40
N GLY A 77 -2.25 13.08 1.27
CA GLY A 77 -2.33 12.21 0.10
C GLY A 77 -1.10 11.31 -0.12
N CYS A 78 -0.17 11.22 0.84
CA CYS A 78 1.09 10.46 0.74
C CYS A 78 1.65 9.98 2.07
#